data_AF-A0A537CSM8-F1
#
_entry.id   AF-A0A537CSM8-F1
#
_cell.length_a   1.000
_cell.length_b   1.000
_cell.length_c   1.000
_cell.angle_alpha   90.00
_cell.angle_beta   90.00
_cell.angle_gamma   90.00
#
_symmetry.space_group_name_H-M   'P 1'
#
loop_
_entity.id
_entity.type
_entity.pdbx_description
1 polymer ?
#
loop_
_entity_poly.entity_id
_entity_poly.type
_entity_poly.pdbx_seq_one_letter_code
_entity_poly.pdbx_strand_id
1 'polypeptide(L)'
;MSRLSPFFLTGLALIAWELAARSGLWSPLLFPSLASIAHELGLLLSRADRLMEAWYSLYRALGGFALAAVVGVTLGMLMGRSAFAAGLLEPLFSGTYAVPKLALFPIFIFVFGIGSLSK
;
A
#
# COMPACT_ATOMS: atom_id res chain seq x y z
N MET A 1 -24.21 34.53 -0.31
CA MET A 1 -23.24 33.55 0.21
C MET A 1 -22.13 33.38 -0.82
N SER A 2 -20.94 33.91 -0.53
CA SER A 2 -19.79 33.93 -1.44
C SER A 2 -19.32 32.51 -1.73
N ARG A 3 -19.32 32.11 -3.01
CA ARG A 3 -18.64 30.90 -3.45
C ARG A 3 -17.13 31.16 -3.33
N LEU A 4 -16.55 30.82 -2.19
CA LEU A 4 -15.09 30.74 -2.07
C LEU A 4 -14.61 29.76 -3.15
N SER A 5 -13.69 30.22 -4.01
CA SER A 5 -13.20 29.37 -5.10
C SER A 5 -12.44 28.17 -4.50
N PRO A 6 -12.59 26.96 -5.07
CA PRO A 6 -11.95 25.76 -4.55
C PRO A 6 -10.42 25.90 -4.44
N PHE A 7 -9.81 26.72 -5.30
CA PHE A 7 -8.39 27.04 -5.28
C PHE A 7 -7.96 27.82 -4.02
N PHE A 8 -8.79 28.75 -3.55
CA PHE A 8 -8.49 29.52 -2.33
C PHE A 8 -8.50 28.62 -1.09
N LEU A 9 -9.49 27.73 -0.98
CA LEU A 9 -9.58 26.76 0.12
C LEU A 9 -8.39 25.79 0.10
N THR A 10 -7.99 25.33 -1.08
CA THR A 10 -6.83 24.44 -1.24
C THR A 10 -5.54 25.15 -0.81
N GLY A 11 -5.34 26.39 -1.26
CA GLY A 11 -4.17 27.18 -0.86
C GLY A 11 -4.11 27.41 0.65
N LEU A 12 -5.24 27.77 1.27
CA LEU A 12 -5.32 27.94 2.72
C LEU A 12 -5.00 26.64 3.47
N ALA A 13 -5.52 25.51 2.99
CA ALA A 13 -5.24 24.20 3.58
C ALA A 13 -3.76 23.83 3.48
N LEU A 14 -3.09 24.12 2.35
CA LEU A 14 -1.66 23.87 2.18
C LEU A 14 -0.81 24.76 3.09
N ILE A 15 -1.18 26.02 3.28
CA ILE A 15 -0.49 26.92 4.21
C ILE A 15 -0.68 26.43 5.65
N ALA A 16 -1.91 26.10 6.04
CA ALA A 16 -2.21 25.55 7.36
C ALA A 16 -1.43 24.25 7.61
N TRP A 17 -1.34 23.37 6.60
CA TRP A 17 -0.53 22.16 6.64
C TRP A 17 0.94 22.48 6.86
N GLU A 18 1.53 23.38 6.07
CA GLU A 18 2.96 23.70 6.18
C GLU A 18 3.32 24.31 7.53
N LEU A 19 2.45 25.18 8.06
CA LEU A 19 2.60 25.73 9.41
C LEU A 19 2.49 24.64 10.48
N ALA A 20 1.53 23.73 10.35
CA ALA A 20 1.38 22.61 11.28
C ALA A 20 2.57 21.65 11.23
N ALA A 21 3.06 21.31 10.03
CA ALA A 21 4.21 20.43 9.84
C ALA A 21 5.50 21.05 10.39
N ARG A 22 5.69 22.37 10.27
CA ARG A 22 6.86 23.09 10.79
C ARG A 22 6.75 23.47 12.27
N SER A 23 5.57 23.33 12.88
CA SER A 23 5.34 23.71 14.28
C SER A 23 6.15 22.90 15.29
N GLY A 24 6.69 21.74 14.90
CA GLY A 24 7.40 20.82 15.79
C GLY A 24 6.48 20.05 16.76
N LEU A 25 5.17 20.27 16.70
CA LEU A 25 4.17 19.58 17.53
C LEU A 25 3.93 18.13 17.12
N TRP A 26 4.24 17.79 15.87
CA TRP A 26 3.99 16.49 15.26
C TRP A 26 5.30 15.82 14.87
N SER A 27 5.31 14.48 14.91
CA SER A 27 6.44 13.71 14.38
C SER A 27 6.61 14.02 12.88
N PRO A 28 7.81 14.42 12.42
CA PRO A 28 8.08 14.64 11.00
C PRO A 28 7.83 13.40 10.12
N LEU A 29 7.80 12.21 10.73
CA LEU A 29 7.46 10.96 10.05
C LEU A 29 5.97 10.88 9.67
N LEU A 30 5.10 11.45 10.52
CA LEU A 30 3.64 11.42 10.32
C LEU A 30 3.14 12.69 9.62
N PHE A 31 3.82 13.82 9.84
CA PHE A 31 3.43 15.14 9.34
C PHE A 31 4.62 15.87 8.69
N PRO A 32 5.14 15.37 7.55
CA PRO A 32 6.24 16.01 6.86
C PRO A 32 5.82 17.34 6.22
N SER A 33 6.73 18.31 6.20
CA SER A 33 6.56 19.57 5.48
C SER A 33 6.57 19.37 3.97
N LEU A 34 5.92 20.27 3.23
CA LEU A 34 5.95 20.28 1.76
C LEU A 34 7.39 20.40 1.25
N ALA A 35 8.23 21.18 1.94
CA ALA A 35 9.64 21.32 1.58
C ALA A 35 10.41 19.99 1.72
N SER A 36 10.19 19.24 2.80
CA SER A 36 10.80 17.91 2.97
C SER A 36 10.30 16.90 1.94
N ILE A 37 9.01 16.93 1.60
CA ILE A 37 8.44 16.08 0.55
C ILE A 37 9.09 16.40 -0.80
N ALA A 38 9.20 17.68 -1.15
CA ALA A 38 9.82 18.12 -2.39
C ALA A 38 11.31 17.75 -2.45
N HIS A 39 12.02 17.85 -1.33
CA HIS A 39 13.42 17.46 -1.23
C HIS A 39 13.62 15.95 -1.44
N GLU A 40 12.85 15.11 -0.74
CA GLU A 40 12.92 13.65 -0.90
C GLU A 40 12.47 13.20 -2.29
N LEU A 41 11.48 13.86 -2.88
CA LEU A 41 11.08 13.62 -4.27
C LEU A 41 12.22 13.97 -5.24
N GLY A 42 12.91 15.09 -5.03
CA GLY A 42 14.08 15.46 -5.81
C GLY A 42 15.22 14.44 -5.67
N LEU A 43 15.47 13.94 -4.46
CA LEU A 43 16.44 12.87 -4.22
C LEU A 43 16.05 11.56 -4.87
N LEU A 44 14.77 11.17 -4.78
CA LEU A 44 14.24 9.99 -5.45
C LEU A 44 14.46 10.08 -6.96
N LEU A 45 14.14 11.22 -7.59
CA LEU A 45 14.23 11.38 -9.04
C LEU A 45 15.67 11.55 -9.56
N SER A 46 16.57 12.09 -8.73
CA SER A 46 17.97 12.34 -9.14
C SER A 46 18.90 11.14 -8.95
N ARG A 47 18.47 10.12 -8.19
CA ARG A 47 19.30 8.98 -7.80
C ARG A 47 18.77 7.67 -8.37
N ALA A 48 19.55 7.06 -9.26
CA ALA A 48 19.18 5.80 -9.92
C ALA A 48 18.99 4.64 -8.94
N ASP A 49 19.78 4.60 -7.86
CA ASP A 49 19.66 3.64 -6.76
C ASP A 49 18.30 3.74 -6.05
N ARG A 50 17.86 4.95 -5.69
CA ARG A 50 16.56 5.19 -5.05
C ARG A 50 15.38 4.82 -5.97
N LEU A 51 15.48 5.14 -7.26
CA LEU A 51 14.48 4.72 -8.26
C LEU A 51 14.42 3.20 -8.39
N MET A 52 15.56 2.53 -8.35
CA MET A 52 15.63 1.07 -8.44
C MET A 52 14.97 0.41 -7.22
N GLU A 53 15.18 0.94 -6.02
CA GLU A 53 14.49 0.46 -4.81
C GLU A 53 12.96 0.63 -4.89
N ALA A 54 12.51 1.79 -5.36
CA ALA A 54 11.09 2.05 -5.60
C ALA A 54 10.51 1.08 -6.64
N TRP A 55 11.27 0.82 -7.72
CA TRP A 55 10.91 -0.16 -8.73
C TRP A 55 10.82 -1.57 -8.16
N TYR A 56 11.78 -2.02 -7.35
CA TYR A 56 11.71 -3.34 -6.72
C TYR A 56 10.49 -3.49 -5.80
N SER A 57 10.14 -2.44 -5.06
CA SER A 57 8.91 -2.43 -4.25
C SER A 57 7.67 -2.60 -5.13
N LEU A 58 7.57 -1.81 -6.20
CA LEU A 58 6.46 -1.85 -7.13
C LEU A 58 6.36 -3.20 -7.87
N TYR A 59 7.48 -3.70 -8.37
CA TYR A 59 7.56 -4.98 -9.07
C TYR A 59 7.08 -6.14 -8.19
N ARG A 60 7.50 -6.18 -6.92
CA ARG A 60 7.04 -7.20 -5.96
C ARG A 60 5.55 -7.10 -5.70
N ALA A 61 5.03 -5.87 -5.53
CA ALA A 61 3.60 -5.66 -5.30
C ALA A 61 2.76 -6.11 -6.51
N LEU A 62 3.16 -5.72 -7.72
CA LEU A 62 2.46 -6.10 -8.95
C LEU A 62 2.58 -7.59 -9.24
N GLY A 63 3.75 -8.20 -9.01
CA GLY A 63 3.94 -9.64 -9.17
C GLY A 63 3.06 -10.44 -8.20
N GLY A 64 3.05 -10.06 -6.93
CA GLY A 64 2.17 -10.68 -5.93
C GLY A 64 0.68 -10.50 -6.26
N PHE A 65 0.29 -9.30 -6.70
CA PHE A 65 -1.07 -9.01 -7.14
C PHE A 65 -1.48 -9.85 -8.35
N ALA A 66 -0.64 -9.95 -9.38
CA ALA A 66 -0.93 -10.72 -10.58
C ALA A 66 -1.14 -12.21 -10.25
N LEU A 67 -0.27 -12.80 -9.44
CA LEU A 67 -0.42 -14.18 -8.97
C LEU A 67 -1.72 -14.37 -8.18
N ALA A 68 -1.99 -13.48 -7.22
CA ALA A 68 -3.22 -13.52 -6.43
C ALA A 68 -4.47 -13.35 -7.30
N ALA A 69 -4.43 -12.49 -8.31
CA ALA A 69 -5.53 -12.26 -9.24
C ALA A 69 -5.82 -13.51 -10.07
N VAL A 70 -4.78 -14.13 -10.66
CA VAL A 70 -4.95 -15.37 -11.44
C VAL A 70 -5.57 -16.48 -10.58
N VAL A 71 -5.02 -16.72 -9.40
CA VAL A 71 -5.50 -17.78 -8.50
C VAL A 71 -6.90 -17.44 -7.97
N GLY A 72 -7.10 -16.22 -7.46
CA GLY A 72 -8.35 -15.78 -6.86
C GLY A 72 -9.51 -15.74 -7.85
N VAL A 73 -9.29 -15.23 -9.07
CA VAL A 73 -10.31 -15.24 -10.12
C VAL A 73 -10.64 -16.66 -10.54
N THR A 74 -9.64 -17.53 -10.71
CA THR A 74 -9.89 -18.94 -11.08
C THR A 74 -10.72 -19.65 -10.02
N LEU A 75 -10.37 -19.52 -8.74
CA LEU A 75 -11.12 -20.13 -7.63
C LEU A 75 -12.52 -19.53 -7.50
N GLY A 76 -12.66 -18.20 -7.59
CA GLY A 76 -13.95 -17.53 -7.56
C GLY A 76 -14.88 -17.96 -8.70
N MET A 77 -14.32 -18.15 -9.91
CA MET A 77 -15.08 -18.66 -11.06
C MET A 77 -15.54 -20.11 -10.85
N LEU A 78 -14.70 -20.96 -10.27
CA LEU A 78 -15.05 -22.35 -9.94
C LEU A 78 -16.18 -22.40 -8.90
N MET A 79 -16.09 -21.59 -7.85
CA MET A 79 -17.14 -21.46 -6.84
C MET A 79 -18.45 -20.97 -7.46
N GLY A 80 -18.39 -19.97 -8.35
CA GLY A 80 -19.57 -19.44 -9.03
C GLY A 80 -20.25 -20.42 -9.99
N ARG A 81 -19.53 -21.45 -10.48
CA ARG A 81 -20.08 -22.45 -11.42
C ARG A 81 -20.47 -23.78 -10.79
N SER A 82 -19.98 -24.10 -9.61
CA SER A 82 -20.20 -25.41 -8.98
C SER A 82 -20.56 -25.25 -7.51
N ALA A 83 -21.76 -25.70 -7.15
CA ALA A 83 -22.23 -25.73 -5.75
C ALA A 83 -21.32 -26.60 -4.86
N PHE A 84 -20.72 -27.66 -5.42
CA PHE A 84 -19.75 -28.47 -4.69
C PHE A 84 -18.44 -27.70 -4.41
N ALA A 85 -17.92 -26.99 -5.41
CA ALA A 85 -16.71 -26.18 -5.23
C ALA A 85 -16.95 -25.01 -4.26
N ALA A 86 -18.12 -24.36 -4.35
CA ALA A 86 -18.54 -23.34 -3.39
C ALA A 86 -18.58 -23.91 -1.96
N GLY A 87 -19.28 -25.03 -1.76
CA GLY A 87 -19.41 -25.65 -0.44
C GLY A 87 -18.07 -26.05 0.21
N LEU A 88 -17.05 -26.40 -0.59
CA LEU A 88 -15.70 -26.70 -0.09
C LEU A 88 -14.85 -25.46 0.18
N LEU A 89 -14.87 -24.47 -0.72
CA LEU A 89 -13.95 -23.34 -0.69
C LEU A 89 -14.45 -22.17 0.16
N GLU A 90 -15.77 -21.96 0.22
CA GLU A 90 -16.38 -20.84 0.94
C GLU A 90 -16.07 -20.83 2.45
N PRO A 91 -16.06 -21.97 3.17
CA PRO A 91 -15.60 -22.02 4.56
C PRO A 91 -14.12 -21.62 4.73
N LEU A 92 -13.25 -22.01 3.79
CA LEU A 92 -11.83 -21.67 3.84
C LEU A 92 -11.63 -20.15 3.68
N PHE A 93 -12.30 -19.53 2.71
CA PHE A 93 -12.20 -18.09 2.48
C PHE A 93 -12.87 -17.28 3.59
N SER A 94 -14.05 -17.69 4.07
CA SER A 94 -14.74 -16.97 5.14
C SER A 94 -13.95 -16.96 6.45
N GLY A 95 -13.24 -18.04 6.77
CA GLY A 95 -12.32 -18.09 7.91
C GLY A 95 -11.18 -17.09 7.81
N THR A 96 -10.66 -16.81 6.60
CA THR A 96 -9.57 -15.84 6.43
C THR A 96 -9.99 -14.39 6.66
N TYR A 97 -11.28 -14.05 6.53
CA TYR A 97 -11.74 -12.67 6.77
C TYR A 97 -11.60 -12.23 8.22
N ALA A 98 -11.67 -13.17 9.17
CA ALA A 98 -11.48 -12.87 10.58
C ALA A 98 -9.99 -12.70 10.96
N VAL A 99 -9.06 -13.16 10.11
CA VAL A 99 -7.64 -13.15 10.40
C VAL A 99 -7.02 -11.81 9.97
N PRO A 100 -6.40 -11.05 10.89
CA PRO A 100 -5.66 -9.85 10.51
C PRO A 100 -4.52 -10.25 9.57
N LYS A 101 -4.42 -9.59 8.40
CA LYS A 101 -3.34 -9.88 7.43
C LYS A 101 -1.93 -9.76 8.04
N LEU A 102 -1.77 -8.85 9.01
CA LEU A 102 -0.51 -8.69 9.76
C LEU A 102 -0.15 -9.92 10.60
N ALA A 103 -1.13 -10.69 11.08
CA ALA A 103 -0.89 -11.92 11.86
C ALA A 103 -0.33 -13.06 10.99
N LEU A 104 -0.48 -12.98 9.67
CA LEU A 104 0.09 -13.95 8.73
C LEU A 104 1.58 -13.72 8.46
N PHE A 105 2.10 -12.52 8.78
CA PHE A 105 3.48 -12.15 8.48
C PHE A 105 4.53 -13.11 9.08
N PRO A 106 4.42 -13.53 10.37
CA PRO A 106 5.35 -14.52 10.94
C PRO A 106 5.28 -15.89 10.24
N ILE A 107 4.09 -16.32 9.82
CA ILE A 107 3.91 -17.60 9.11
C ILE A 107 4.59 -17.54 7.75
N PHE A 108 4.41 -16.44 7.02
CA PHE A 108 5.08 -16.26 5.74
C PHE A 108 6.60 -16.20 5.89
N ILE A 109 7.11 -15.53 6.92
CA ILE A 109 8.55 -15.55 7.22
C ILE A 109 9.04 -16.97 7.54
N PHE A 110 8.29 -17.75 8.32
CA PHE A 110 8.67 -19.11 8.65
C PHE A 110 8.74 -20.02 7.43
N VAL A 111 7.79 -19.89 6.50
CA VAL A 111 7.71 -20.72 5.29
C VAL A 111 8.68 -20.26 4.21
N PHE A 112 8.83 -18.96 4.00
CA PHE A 112 9.58 -18.40 2.86
C PHE A 112 10.95 -17.81 3.24
N GLY A 113 11.24 -17.63 4.54
CA GLY A 113 12.43 -16.94 5.03
C GLY A 113 12.33 -15.41 4.98
N ILE A 114 13.38 -14.73 5.44
CA ILE A 114 13.52 -13.26 5.36
C ILE A 114 14.48 -12.93 4.21
N GLY A 115 14.01 -12.11 3.27
CA GLY A 115 14.75 -11.72 2.07
C GLY A 115 14.10 -12.23 0.79
N SER A 116 14.43 -11.63 -0.36
CA SER A 116 14.25 -12.32 -1.63
C SER A 116 15.08 -13.59 -1.59
N LEU A 117 14.63 -14.69 -2.20
CA LEU A 117 15.40 -15.93 -2.47
C LEU A 117 16.68 -15.70 -3.33
N SER A 118 17.21 -14.48 -3.35
CA SER A 118 18.42 -14.06 -4.00
C SER A 118 19.06 -12.98 -3.14
N LYS A 119 19.79 -13.44 -2.13
CA LYS A 119 21.19 -13.09 -1.94
C LYS A 119 21.97 -14.37 -1.77
#